data_AF-A0A653XLN5-F1
#
_entry.id   AF-A0A653XLN5-F1
#
_cell.length_a   1.000
_cell.length_b   1.000
_cell.length_c   1.000
_cell.angle_alpha   90.00
_cell.angle_beta   90.00
_cell.angle_gamma   90.00
#
_symmetry.space_group_name_H-M   'P 1'
#
loop_
_entity.id
_entity.type
_entity.pdbx_description
1 polymer ?
#
loop_
_entity_poly.entity_id
_entity_poly.type
_entity_poly.pdbx_seq_one_letter_code
_entity_poly.pdbx_strand_id
1 'polypeptide(L)'
;MEQKPTGRTPSANANFVIAALLAVPGLINLVQGLSGNGSGRLICGIAALAYGLLLARDGIHIKKTGRPAMPQSRMLVLGFVFLSIYMVGLYLKHAG
;
A
#
# COMPACT_ATOMS: atom_id res chain seq x y z
N MET A 1 -33.52 -18.10 0.57
CA MET A 1 -32.28 -17.93 -0.21
C MET A 1 -31.36 -17.06 0.63
N GLU A 2 -30.46 -17.66 1.42
CA GLU A 2 -29.43 -16.91 2.13
C GLU A 2 -28.49 -16.27 1.10
N GLN A 3 -28.43 -14.94 1.09
CA GLN A 3 -27.38 -14.20 0.38
C GLN A 3 -26.05 -14.53 1.05
N LYS A 4 -25.38 -15.59 0.59
CA LYS A 4 -23.96 -15.80 0.86
C LYS A 4 -23.25 -14.50 0.44
N PRO A 5 -22.55 -13.79 1.35
CA PRO A 5 -21.89 -12.55 0.97
C PRO A 5 -20.99 -12.90 -0.20
N THR A 6 -21.21 -12.27 -1.35
CA THR A 6 -20.33 -12.43 -2.51
C THR A 6 -18.95 -12.04 -2.01
N GLY A 7 -18.10 -13.04 -1.78
CA GLY A 7 -16.77 -12.83 -1.24
C GLY A 7 -16.11 -11.80 -2.12
N ARG A 8 -15.83 -10.61 -1.57
CA ARG A 8 -15.19 -9.51 -2.29
C ARG A 8 -13.85 -10.02 -2.77
N THR A 9 -13.80 -10.53 -3.98
CA THR A 9 -12.57 -10.99 -4.59
C THR A 9 -11.67 -9.77 -4.78
N PRO A 10 -10.39 -9.84 -4.38
CA PRO A 10 -9.44 -8.76 -4.64
C PRO A 10 -9.46 -8.44 -6.14
N SER A 11 -9.75 -7.19 -6.49
CA SER A 11 -9.87 -6.79 -7.89
C SER A 11 -8.53 -6.23 -8.37
N ALA A 12 -8.03 -6.76 -9.49
CA ALA A 12 -6.76 -6.32 -10.05
C ALA A 12 -6.74 -4.80 -10.29
N ASN A 13 -7.85 -4.27 -10.83
CA ASN A 13 -8.00 -2.85 -11.12
C ASN A 13 -7.97 -2.01 -9.84
N ALA A 14 -8.66 -2.41 -8.77
CA ALA A 14 -8.59 -1.66 -7.51
C ALA A 14 -7.17 -1.68 -6.95
N ASN A 15 -6.47 -2.82 -7.01
CA ASN A 15 -5.09 -2.91 -6.54
C ASN A 15 -4.16 -1.97 -7.31
N PHE A 16 -4.30 -1.90 -8.64
CA PHE A 16 -3.53 -0.96 -9.45
C PHE A 16 -3.86 0.50 -9.15
N VAL A 17 -5.14 0.84 -8.96
CA VAL A 17 -5.56 2.20 -8.60
C VAL A 17 -4.98 2.61 -7.26
N ILE A 18 -5.11 1.75 -6.24
CA ILE A 18 -4.55 2.03 -4.91
C ILE A 18 -3.02 2.12 -4.98
N ALA A 19 -2.36 1.23 -5.72
CA ALA A 19 -0.92 1.30 -5.94
C ALA A 19 -0.48 2.63 -6.56
N ALA A 20 -1.18 3.11 -7.59
CA ALA A 20 -0.89 4.38 -8.23
C ALA A 20 -1.12 5.57 -7.30
N LEU A 21 -2.22 5.55 -6.53
CA LEU A 21 -2.53 6.58 -5.53
C LEU A 21 -1.49 6.64 -4.41
N LEU A 22 -0.87 5.51 -4.05
CA LEU A 22 0.21 5.47 -3.06
C LEU A 22 1.56 5.88 -3.66
N ALA A 23 1.79 5.59 -4.95
CA ALA A 23 3.05 5.88 -5.61
C ALA A 23 3.39 7.37 -5.64
N VAL A 24 2.40 8.23 -5.94
CA VAL A 24 2.61 9.68 -6.03
C VAL A 24 3.08 10.30 -4.69
N PRO A 25 2.31 10.22 -3.59
CA PRO A 25 2.73 10.77 -2.30
C PRO A 25 3.92 10.00 -1.71
N GLY A 26 4.05 8.70 -2.02
CA GLY A 26 5.19 7.89 -1.60
C GLY A 26 6.51 8.37 -2.21
N LEU A 27 6.55 8.60 -3.52
CA LEU A 27 7.71 9.16 -4.21
C LEU A 27 8.07 10.55 -3.70
N ILE A 28 7.08 11.44 -3.53
CA ILE A 28 7.31 12.79 -3.03
C ILE A 28 7.96 12.76 -1.64
N ASN A 29 7.41 11.98 -0.72
CA ASN A 29 7.97 11.86 0.64
C ASN A 29 9.35 11.19 0.63
N LEU A 30 9.57 10.18 -0.22
CA LEU A 30 10.87 9.52 -0.35
C LEU A 30 11.94 10.48 -0.85
N VAL A 31 11.68 11.20 -1.96
CA VAL A 31 12.63 12.17 -2.53
C VAL A 31 12.96 13.25 -1.52
N GLN A 32 11.94 13.84 -0.88
CA GLN A 32 12.18 14.86 0.13
C GLN A 32 12.96 14.35 1.34
N GLY A 33 12.69 13.12 1.78
CA GLY A 33 13.42 12.46 2.86
C GLY A 33 14.90 12.22 2.49
N LEU A 34 15.16 11.75 1.26
CA LEU A 34 16.52 11.54 0.74
C LEU A 34 17.29 12.85 0.58
N SER A 35 16.61 13.95 0.25
CA SER A 35 17.19 15.30 0.21
C SER A 35 17.43 15.90 1.61
N GLY A 36 17.29 15.13 2.69
CA GLY A 36 17.59 15.57 4.05
C GLY A 36 16.45 16.28 4.78
N ASN A 37 15.24 16.35 4.22
CA ASN A 37 14.09 17.05 4.84
C ASN A 37 13.38 16.21 5.92
N GLY A 38 14.11 15.35 6.63
CA GLY A 38 13.62 14.58 7.78
C GLY A 38 13.36 13.10 7.50
N SER A 39 13.79 12.27 8.45
CA SER A 39 13.64 10.81 8.44
C SER A 39 12.18 10.36 8.41
N GLY A 40 11.26 11.13 9.01
CA GLY A 40 9.82 10.86 8.95
C GLY A 40 9.25 10.85 7.53
N ARG A 41 9.72 11.75 6.64
CA ARG A 41 9.34 11.74 5.21
C ARG A 41 9.86 10.49 4.52
N LEU A 42 11.09 10.10 4.81
CA LEU A 42 11.71 8.91 4.23
C LEU A 42 10.93 7.64 4.60
N ILE A 43 10.55 7.50 5.88
CA ILE A 43 9.75 6.36 6.38
C ILE A 43 8.36 6.33 5.72
N CYS A 44 7.67 7.48 5.66
CA CYS A 44 6.38 7.57 4.98
C CYS A 44 6.47 7.18 3.50
N GLY A 45 7.52 7.64 2.81
CA GLY A 45 7.77 7.34 1.41
C GLY A 45 7.98 5.84 1.18
N ILE A 46 8.87 5.22 1.96
CA ILE A 46 9.14 3.77 1.86
C ILE A 46 7.88 2.96 2.15
N ALA A 47 7.13 3.29 3.21
CA ALA A 47 5.94 2.53 3.58
C ALA A 47 4.86 2.54 2.48
N ALA A 48 4.57 3.73 1.93
CA ALA A 48 3.59 3.88 0.86
C ALA A 48 4.03 3.15 -0.42
N LEU A 49 5.30 3.27 -0.80
CA LEU A 49 5.82 2.63 -2.02
C LEU A 49 5.92 1.10 -1.88
N ALA A 50 6.33 0.60 -0.73
CA ALA A 50 6.41 -0.84 -0.48
C ALA A 50 5.02 -1.50 -0.55
N TYR A 51 4.00 -0.87 0.04
CA TYR A 51 2.63 -1.38 -0.09
C TYR A 51 2.09 -1.24 -1.51
N GLY A 52 2.35 -0.11 -2.19
CA GLY A 52 1.98 0.08 -3.59
C GLY A 52 2.59 -0.99 -4.52
N LEU A 53 3.85 -1.35 -4.30
CA LEU A 53 4.53 -2.43 -5.03
C LEU A 53 3.88 -3.80 -4.78
N LEU A 54 3.49 -4.10 -3.54
CA LEU A 54 2.76 -5.33 -3.22
C LEU A 54 1.41 -5.40 -3.94
N LEU A 55 0.66 -4.30 -3.93
CA LEU A 55 -0.62 -4.19 -4.63
C LEU A 55 -0.46 -4.33 -6.15
N ALA A 56 0.55 -3.67 -6.74
CA ALA A 56 0.84 -3.79 -8.16
C ALA A 56 1.23 -5.23 -8.54
N ARG A 57 2.05 -5.90 -7.72
CA ARG A 57 2.41 -7.31 -7.91
C ARG A 57 1.17 -8.21 -7.87
N ASP A 58 0.28 -8.01 -6.91
CA ASP A 58 -0.95 -8.80 -6.78
C ASP A 58 -1.88 -8.53 -7.98
N GLY A 59 -2.03 -7.27 -8.41
CA GLY A 59 -2.78 -6.90 -9.62
C GLY A 59 -2.23 -7.56 -10.88
N ILE A 60 -0.91 -7.60 -11.06
CA ILE A 60 -0.24 -8.31 -12.16
C ILE A 60 -0.53 -9.82 -12.07
N HIS A 61 -0.46 -10.39 -10.86
CA HIS A 61 -0.72 -11.82 -10.66
C HIS A 61 -2.17 -12.19 -11.00
N ILE A 62 -3.15 -11.37 -10.59
CA ILE A 62 -4.56 -11.56 -10.94
C ILE A 62 -4.75 -11.45 -12.45
N LYS A 63 -4.14 -10.45 -13.10
CA LYS A 63 -4.24 -10.27 -14.56
C LYS A 63 -3.67 -11.48 -15.33
N LYS A 64 -2.63 -12.14 -14.80
CA LYS A 64 -1.99 -13.30 -15.43
C LYS A 64 -2.69 -14.63 -15.13
N THR A 65 -3.19 -14.82 -13.91
CA THR A 65 -3.67 -16.13 -13.42
C THR A 65 -5.18 -16.21 -13.21
N GLY A 66 -5.88 -15.07 -13.25
CA GLY A 66 -7.30 -14.96 -12.92
C GLY A 66 -7.60 -15.10 -11.43
N ARG A 67 -6.57 -15.22 -10.56
CA ARG A 67 -6.71 -15.44 -9.11
C ARG A 67 -5.81 -14.48 -8.32
N PRO A 68 -6.22 -14.05 -7.13
CA PRO A 68 -5.36 -13.26 -6.25
C PRO A 68 -4.17 -14.06 -5.77
N ALA A 69 -3.00 -13.42 -5.67
CA ALA A 69 -1.78 -14.07 -5.19
C ALA A 69 -1.86 -14.37 -3.69
N MET A 70 -2.68 -13.60 -2.96
CA MET A 70 -2.88 -13.74 -1.52
C MET A 70 -4.36 -13.63 -1.14
N PRO A 71 -4.78 -14.27 -0.03
CA PRO A 71 -6.13 -14.09 0.50
C PRO A 71 -6.35 -12.65 1.00
N GLN A 72 -7.58 -12.15 0.86
CA GLN A 72 -7.97 -10.79 1.23
C GLN A 72 -7.64 -10.44 2.69
N SER A 73 -7.77 -11.40 3.61
CA SER A 73 -7.42 -11.21 5.03
C SER A 73 -5.96 -10.84 5.22
N ARG A 74 -5.03 -11.51 4.52
CA ARG A 74 -3.60 -11.19 4.58
C ARG A 74 -3.31 -9.83 3.96
N MET A 75 -3.99 -9.48 2.88
CA MET A 75 -3.82 -8.20 2.21
C MET A 75 -4.25 -7.03 3.12
N LEU A 76 -5.36 -7.19 3.85
CA LEU A 76 -5.80 -6.22 4.85
C LEU A 76 -4.79 -6.07 6.00
N VAL A 77 -4.29 -7.18 6.53
CA VAL A 77 -3.26 -7.15 7.59
C VAL A 77 -2.02 -6.42 7.11
N LEU A 78 -1.54 -6.71 5.89
CA LEU A 78 -0.40 -5.97 5.30
C LEU A 78 -0.72 -4.48 5.16
N GLY A 79 -1.92 -4.14 4.68
CA GLY A 79 -2.38 -2.75 4.62
C GLY A 79 -2.32 -2.04 5.97
N PHE A 80 -2.78 -2.69 7.05
CA PHE A 80 -2.67 -2.15 8.40
C PHE A 80 -1.22 -2.02 8.89
N VAL A 81 -0.36 -3.00 8.60
CA VAL A 81 1.07 -2.94 8.95
C VAL A 81 1.73 -1.72 8.30
N PHE A 82 1.55 -1.53 6.98
CA PHE A 82 2.12 -0.38 6.27
C PHE A 82 1.49 0.94 6.72
N LEU A 83 0.20 0.95 7.06
CA LEU A 83 -0.47 2.12 7.64
C LEU A 83 0.15 2.49 9.00
N SER A 84 0.42 1.51 9.87
CA SER A 84 1.08 1.76 11.16
C SER A 84 2.48 2.34 10.98
N ILE A 85 3.29 1.79 10.06
CA ILE A 85 4.62 2.34 9.74
C ILE A 85 4.51 3.76 9.21
N TYR A 86 3.55 4.03 8.33
CA TYR A 86 3.29 5.36 7.80
C TYR A 86 2.88 6.35 8.90
N MET A 87 2.05 5.93 9.86
CA MET A 87 1.68 6.77 11.02
C MET A 87 2.88 7.09 11.90
N VAL A 88 3.80 6.14 12.12
CA VAL A 88 5.06 6.40 12.82
C VAL A 88 5.91 7.42 12.06
N GLY A 89 6.03 7.28 10.74
CA GLY A 89 6.72 8.27 9.91
C GLY A 89 6.08 9.67 9.98
N LEU A 90 4.74 9.74 10.00
CA LEU A 90 4.01 10.99 10.15
C LEU A 90 4.25 11.63 11.52
N TYR A 91 4.23 10.84 12.58
CA TYR A 91 4.54 11.31 13.92
C TYR A 91 5.95 11.91 13.96
N LEU A 92 6.96 11.17 13.48
CA LEU A 92 8.34 11.65 13.43
C LEU A 92 8.52 12.90 12.53
N LYS A 93 7.72 13.01 11.47
CA LYS A 93 7.73 14.19 10.59
C LYS A 93 7.21 15.47 11.27
N HIS A 94 6.31 15.34 12.25
CA HIS A 94 5.69 16.49 12.93
C HIS A 94 6.17 16.70 14.37
N ALA A 95 6.80 15.69 14.98
CA ALA A 95 7.32 15.74 16.35
C ALA A 95 8.71 16.39 16.44
N GLY A 96 9.39 16.61 15.31
CA GLY A 96 10.64 17.37 15.20
C GLY A 96 10.48 18.55 14.26
#